data_AF-A0A938WFE9-F1
#
_entry.id   AF-A0A938WFE9-F1
#
_cell.length_a   1.000
_cell.length_b   1.000
_cell.length_c   1.000
_cell.angle_alpha   90.00
_cell.angle_beta   90.00
_cell.angle_gamma   90.00
#
_symmetry.space_group_name_H-M   'P 1'
#
loop_
_entity.id
_entity.type
_entity.pdbx_description
1 polymer ?
#
loop_
_entity_poly.entity_id
_entity_poly.type
_entity_poly.pdbx_seq_one_letter_code
_entity_poly.pdbx_strand_id
1 'polypeptide(L)'
;LHLACPNWSGALAAFAGSGGFGGCGLPLPSQPLQVLFGANDRILRGAPRREAQALLGDRIQELSDCGHLPHIDQPQTVAEVWCG
;
A
#
# COMPACT_ATOMS: atom_id res chain seq x y z
N LEU A 1 7.32 19.37 12.35
CA LEU A 1 6.16 18.63 11.81
C LEU A 1 5.99 19.04 10.35
N HIS A 2 6.15 18.14 9.37
CA HIS A 2 6.01 18.47 7.94
C HIS A 2 4.63 19.05 7.58
N LEU A 3 3.60 18.75 8.38
CA LEU A 3 2.26 19.33 8.26
C LEU A 3 2.20 20.85 8.49
N ALA A 4 3.19 21.43 9.18
CA ALA A 4 3.27 22.87 9.40
C ALA A 4 4.02 23.61 8.28
N CYS A 5 4.59 22.89 7.30
CA CYS A 5 5.25 23.50 6.16
C CYS A 5 4.20 24.15 5.23
N PRO A 6 4.44 25.39 4.77
CA PRO A 6 3.58 26.01 3.76
C PRO A 6 3.40 25.10 2.55
N ASN A 7 2.14 24.96 2.10
CA ASN A 7 1.76 24.14 0.93
C ASN A 7 2.15 22.65 1.00
N TRP A 8 2.28 22.06 2.20
CA TRP A 8 2.54 20.63 2.36
C TRP A 8 1.57 19.74 1.56
N SER A 9 0.26 20.03 1.62
CA SER A 9 -0.76 19.23 0.92
C SER A 9 -0.60 19.26 -0.60
N GLY A 10 -0.31 20.43 -1.18
CA GLY A 10 -0.08 20.58 -2.61
C GLY A 10 1.18 19.85 -3.07
N ALA A 11 2.28 19.97 -2.30
CA ALA A 11 3.52 19.25 -2.60
C ALA A 11 3.33 17.72 -2.53
N LEU A 12 2.61 17.22 -1.52
CA LEU A 12 2.32 15.80 -1.39
C LEU A 12 1.45 15.27 -2.54
N ALA A 13 0.43 16.04 -2.95
CA ALA A 13 -0.40 15.68 -4.09
C ALA A 13 0.39 15.63 -5.40
N ALA A 14 1.26 16.62 -5.64
CA ALA A 14 2.13 16.64 -6.82
C ALA A 14 3.12 15.46 -6.82
N PHE A 15 3.70 15.14 -5.67
CA PHE A 15 4.58 13.99 -5.50
C PHE A 15 3.87 12.65 -5.75
N ALA A 16 2.67 12.46 -5.19
CA ALA A 16 1.88 11.26 -5.46
C ALA A 16 1.46 11.18 -6.93
N GLY A 17 1.08 12.30 -7.54
CA GLY A 17 0.70 12.40 -8.95
C GLY A 17 1.85 12.13 -9.92
N SER A 18 3.10 12.40 -9.54
CA SER A 18 4.28 12.04 -10.33
C SER A 18 4.64 10.55 -10.25
N GLY A 19 3.84 9.75 -9.53
CA GLY A 19 4.12 8.34 -9.26
C GLY A 19 4.89 8.09 -7.96
N GLY A 20 5.25 9.14 -7.20
CA GLY A 20 5.97 9.02 -5.94
C GLY A 20 7.25 8.20 -6.06
N PHE A 21 7.38 7.18 -5.21
CA PHE A 21 8.46 6.19 -5.27
C PHE A 21 8.09 4.94 -6.11
N GLY A 22 7.19 5.07 -7.08
CA GLY A 22 6.81 3.97 -7.97
C GLY A 22 7.98 3.44 -8.80
N GLY A 23 7.88 2.18 -9.24
CA GLY A 23 8.86 1.57 -10.16
C GLY A 23 10.19 1.12 -9.54
N CYS A 24 10.40 1.28 -8.23
CA CYS A 24 11.64 0.91 -7.56
C CYS A 24 11.64 -0.49 -6.90
N GLY A 25 10.66 -1.35 -7.23
CA GLY A 25 10.43 -2.63 -6.52
C GLY A 25 11.30 -3.80 -6.97
N LEU A 26 12.26 -3.58 -7.88
CA LEU A 26 13.10 -4.65 -8.43
C LEU A 26 14.59 -4.47 -8.09
N PRO A 27 15.29 -5.57 -7.76
CA PRO A 27 14.75 -6.90 -7.49
C PRO A 27 13.94 -6.91 -6.19
N LEU A 28 13.00 -7.86 -6.07
CA LEU A 28 12.32 -8.09 -4.79
C LEU A 28 13.32 -8.58 -3.73
N PRO A 29 13.09 -8.26 -2.44
CA PRO A 29 13.92 -8.77 -1.35
C PRO A 29 13.89 -10.31 -1.29
N SER A 30 14.99 -10.90 -0.80
CA SER A 30 15.09 -12.36 -0.61
C SER A 30 14.38 -12.85 0.66
N GLN A 31 14.09 -11.93 1.57
CA GLN A 31 13.34 -12.20 2.79
C GLN A 31 11.89 -12.58 2.46
N PRO A 32 11.25 -13.42 3.29
CA PRO A 32 9.81 -13.66 3.20
C PRO A 32 9.04 -12.35 3.16
N LEU A 33 8.16 -12.21 2.17
CA LEU A 33 7.37 -11.01 1.92
C LEU A 33 5.91 -11.42 1.74
N GLN A 34 5.03 -10.79 2.50
CA GLN A 34 3.59 -10.90 2.38
C GLN A 34 2.97 -9.51 2.48
N VAL A 35 1.89 -9.28 1.74
CA VAL A 35 1.19 -7.99 1.67
C VAL A 35 -0.29 -8.21 1.94
N LEU A 36 -0.82 -7.51 2.95
CA LEU A 36 -2.26 -7.40 3.19
C LEU A 36 -2.81 -6.24 2.37
N PHE A 37 -3.81 -6.50 1.54
CA PHE A 37 -4.34 -5.50 0.61
C PHE A 37 -5.86 -5.42 0.71
N GLY A 38 -6.40 -4.23 0.95
CA GLY A 38 -7.84 -4.08 1.09
C GLY A 38 -8.56 -4.12 -0.26
N ALA A 39 -9.59 -4.96 -0.36
CA ALA A 39 -10.40 -5.08 -1.56
C ALA A 39 -11.04 -3.75 -2.00
N ASN A 40 -11.33 -2.87 -1.03
CA ASN A 40 -11.99 -1.57 -1.20
C ASN A 40 -10.99 -0.39 -1.28
N ASP A 41 -9.70 -0.63 -1.50
CA ASP A 41 -8.68 0.43 -1.63
C ASP A 41 -9.10 1.49 -2.67
N ARG A 42 -9.07 2.76 -2.23
CA ARG A 42 -9.45 3.92 -3.04
C ARG A 42 -8.28 4.70 -3.65
N ILE A 43 -7.08 4.45 -3.16
CA ILE A 43 -5.84 5.14 -3.48
C ILE A 43 -5.08 4.35 -4.54
N LEU A 44 -4.83 3.05 -4.31
CA LEU A 44 -4.14 2.18 -5.26
C LEU A 44 -5.14 1.44 -6.16
N ARG A 45 -5.70 2.15 -7.14
CA ARG A 45 -6.67 1.63 -8.11
C ARG A 45 -6.09 1.52 -9.52
N GLY A 46 -6.72 0.74 -10.38
CA GLY A 46 -6.41 0.73 -11.82
C GLY A 46 -5.04 0.09 -12.12
N ALA A 47 -4.16 0.84 -12.81
CA ALA A 47 -2.85 0.34 -13.24
C ALA A 47 -1.92 0.00 -12.05
N PRO A 48 -1.72 0.87 -11.04
CA PRO A 48 -0.93 0.54 -9.85
C PRO A 48 -1.35 -0.76 -9.15
N ARG A 49 -2.67 -1.04 -9.07
CA ARG A 49 -3.18 -2.29 -8.50
C ARG A 49 -2.76 -3.51 -9.31
N ARG A 50 -2.88 -3.43 -10.64
CA ARG A 50 -2.48 -4.52 -11.54
C ARG A 50 -0.97 -4.74 -11.54
N GLU A 51 -0.19 -3.67 -11.49
CA GLU A 51 1.27 -3.72 -11.40
C GLU A 51 1.71 -4.37 -10.09
N ALA A 52 1.12 -3.99 -8.96
CA ALA A 52 1.38 -4.63 -7.67
C ALA A 52 1.01 -6.11 -7.69
N GLN A 53 -0.15 -6.47 -8.26
CA GLN A 53 -0.57 -7.87 -8.41
C GLN A 53 0.38 -8.68 -9.29
N ALA A 54 0.85 -8.11 -10.40
CA ALA A 54 1.81 -8.78 -11.28
C ALA A 54 3.20 -8.94 -10.62
N LEU A 55 3.64 -7.95 -9.84
CA LEU A 55 4.93 -7.98 -9.16
C LEU A 55 4.94 -8.93 -7.96
N LEU A 56 3.91 -8.90 -7.12
CA LEU A 56 3.89 -9.60 -5.84
C LEU A 56 3.22 -10.98 -5.92
N GLY A 57 2.26 -11.16 -6.83
CA GLY A 57 1.59 -12.43 -7.08
C GLY A 57 0.88 -12.99 -5.85
N ASP A 58 1.22 -14.23 -5.50
CA ASP A 58 0.70 -15.00 -4.37
C ASP A 58 1.07 -14.43 -2.99
N ARG A 59 1.98 -13.46 -2.94
CA ARG A 59 2.32 -12.73 -1.70
C ARG A 59 1.22 -11.78 -1.25
N ILE A 60 0.25 -11.47 -2.11
CA ILE A 60 -0.88 -10.61 -1.77
C ILE A 60 -2.01 -11.46 -1.17
N GLN A 61 -2.39 -11.12 0.05
CA GLN A 61 -3.65 -11.55 0.66
C GLN A 61 -4.63 -10.38 0.62
N GLU A 62 -5.75 -10.58 -0.10
CA GLU A 62 -6.79 -9.58 -0.21
C GLU A 62 -7.76 -9.68 0.98
N LEU A 63 -8.06 -8.55 1.63
CA LEU A 63 -8.99 -8.45 2.75
C LEU A 63 -10.32 -7.87 2.28
N SER A 64 -11.41 -8.64 2.43
CA SER A 64 -12.77 -8.16 2.20
C SER A 64 -13.11 -7.07 3.22
N ASP A 65 -13.98 -6.12 2.87
CA ASP A 65 -14.41 -5.04 3.78
C ASP A 65 -13.26 -4.21 4.37
N CYS A 66 -12.16 -4.07 3.61
CA CYS A 66 -10.98 -3.32 3.99
C CYS A 66 -10.60 -2.32 2.89
N GLY A 67 -10.32 -1.07 3.28
CA GLY A 67 -9.81 -0.01 2.43
C GLY A 67 -8.29 0.00 2.35
N HIS A 68 -7.71 1.17 2.13
CA HIS A 68 -6.26 1.33 1.92
C HIS A 68 -5.41 1.01 3.15
N LEU A 69 -5.99 1.10 4.35
CA LEU A 69 -5.24 1.00 5.61
C LEU A 69 -5.73 -0.20 6.42
N PRO A 70 -5.29 -1.44 6.09
CA PRO A 70 -5.66 -2.65 6.81
C PRO A 70 -5.47 -2.58 8.33
N HIS A 71 -4.43 -1.90 8.79
CA HIS A 71 -4.14 -1.75 10.22
C HIS A 71 -5.11 -0.83 10.95
N ILE A 72 -5.88 -0.01 10.22
CA ILE A 72 -6.97 0.80 10.77
C ILE A 72 -8.30 0.06 10.62
N ASP A 73 -8.56 -0.51 9.45
CA ASP A 73 -9.85 -1.10 9.13
C ASP A 73 -10.04 -2.48 9.80
N GLN A 74 -8.97 -3.27 9.91
CA GLN A 74 -8.98 -4.62 10.50
C GLN A 74 -7.72 -4.88 11.36
N PRO A 75 -7.55 -4.13 12.47
CA PRO A 75 -6.36 -4.21 13.30
C PRO A 75 -6.11 -5.61 13.89
N GLN A 76 -7.17 -6.36 14.23
CA GLN A 76 -7.04 -7.73 14.74
C GLN A 76 -6.47 -8.66 13.68
N THR A 77 -7.04 -8.66 12.46
CA THR A 77 -6.54 -9.45 11.32
C THR A 77 -5.06 -9.16 11.06
N VAL A 78 -4.67 -7.88 11.06
CA VAL A 78 -3.28 -7.49 10.87
C VAL A 78 -2.38 -8.01 11.99
N ALA A 79 -2.82 -7.92 13.25
CA ALA A 79 -2.06 -8.42 14.38
C ALA A 79 -1.90 -9.95 14.33
N GLU A 80 -2.95 -10.69 13.98
CA GLU A 80 -2.91 -12.14 13.85
C GLU A 80 -1.92 -12.59 12.76
N VAL A 81 -1.89 -11.90 11.62
CA VAL A 81 -0.98 -12.24 10.51
C VAL A 81 0.49 -12.02 10.88
N TRP A 82 0.81 -11.03 11.73
CA TRP A 82 2.21 -10.66 12.02
C TRP A 82 2.72 -11.07 13.41
N CYS A 83 1.84 -11.34 14.36
CA CYS A 83 2.20 -11.73 15.72
C CYS A 83 1.76 -13.16 16.08
N GLY A 84 0.99 -13.82 15.20
CA GLY A 84 0.53 -15.20 15.33
C GLY A 84 1.56 -16.24 14.92
#